data_AF-A0A3D5TFB8-F1
#
_entry.id   AF-A0A3D5TFB8-F1
#
_cell.length_a   1.000
_cell.length_b   1.000
_cell.length_c   1.000
_cell.angle_alpha   90.00
_cell.angle_beta   90.00
_cell.angle_gamma   90.00
#
_symmetry.space_group_name_H-M   'P 1'
#
loop_
_entity.id
_entity.type
_entity.pdbx_description
1 polymer ?
#
loop_
_entity_poly.entity_id
_entity_poly.type
_entity_poly.pdbx_seq_one_letter_code
_entity_poly.pdbx_strand_id
1 'polypeptide(L)'
;MGKIDLTINKAGLEHNIQKAKENNIIIPTIAQMQNPDLIPEKIKAKLSNTGLWDVDPVNLFRISWHNEAKEKGGLFQAVPNYVEIPSKLSGVPCRIIAMSGKWFPTGCHKVGASFGCLAPRLVTGQFDATYHHAV
;
A
#
# COMPACT_ATOMS: atom_id res chain seq x y z
N MET A 1 3.81 -26.29 -6.43
CA MET A 1 3.59 -24.84 -6.23
C MET A 1 3.70 -24.58 -4.73
N GLY A 2 4.73 -23.88 -4.27
CA GLY A 2 5.00 -23.73 -2.84
C GLY A 2 3.93 -22.87 -2.15
N LYS A 3 3.28 -23.42 -1.12
CA LYS A 3 2.32 -22.69 -0.28
C LYS A 3 3.08 -21.68 0.57
N ILE A 4 2.55 -20.46 0.74
CA ILE A 4 3.14 -19.48 1.67
C ILE A 4 3.12 -20.10 3.07
N ASP A 5 4.29 -20.16 3.71
CA ASP A 5 4.40 -20.58 5.12
C ASP A 5 3.91 -19.45 6.03
N LEU A 6 2.93 -19.77 6.87
CA LEU A 6 2.31 -18.85 7.81
C LEU A 6 2.55 -19.28 9.27
N THR A 7 3.53 -20.16 9.49
CA THR A 7 3.94 -20.59 10.83
C THR A 7 4.42 -19.39 11.64
N ILE A 8 3.87 -19.24 12.84
CA ILE A 8 4.15 -18.09 13.71
C ILE A 8 5.46 -18.31 14.47
N ASN A 9 6.43 -17.42 14.24
CA ASN A 9 7.58 -17.24 15.11
C ASN A 9 7.24 -16.16 16.16
N LYS A 10 6.93 -16.61 17.38
CA LYS A 10 6.46 -15.73 18.47
C LYS A 10 7.47 -14.65 18.85
N ALA A 11 8.75 -14.99 18.93
CA ALA A 11 9.80 -14.05 19.34
C ALA A 11 9.96 -12.91 18.31
N GLY A 12 10.10 -13.27 17.02
CA GLY A 12 10.20 -12.27 15.96
C GLY A 12 8.92 -11.42 15.83
N LEU A 13 7.75 -12.04 16.03
CA LEU A 13 6.48 -11.31 16.01
C LEU A 13 6.40 -10.28 17.16
N GLU A 14 6.81 -10.66 18.36
CA GLU A 14 6.83 -9.77 19.52
C GLU A 14 7.75 -8.55 19.28
N HIS A 15 8.96 -8.79 18.76
CA HIS A 15 9.87 -7.71 18.37
C HIS A 15 9.25 -6.79 17.33
N ASN A 16 8.61 -7.34 16.30
CA ASN A 16 7.96 -6.55 15.25
C ASN A 16 6.80 -5.71 15.79
N ILE A 17 5.98 -6.28 16.68
CA ILE A 17 4.88 -5.56 17.33
C ILE A 17 5.44 -4.40 18.14
N GLN A 18 6.49 -4.63 18.92
CA GLN A 18 7.14 -3.60 19.72
C GLN A 18 7.69 -2.48 18.82
N LYS A 19 8.38 -2.85 17.75
CA LYS A 19 8.93 -1.88 16.79
C LYS A 19 7.85 -1.08 16.07
N ALA A 20 6.75 -1.72 15.68
CA ALA A 20 5.62 -1.04 15.05
C ALA A 20 4.97 -0.03 16.02
N LYS A 21 4.83 -0.38 17.30
CA LYS A 21 4.31 0.54 18.33
C LYS A 21 5.21 1.75 18.52
N GLU A 22 6.53 1.56 18.65
CA GLU A 22 7.51 2.65 18.79
C GLU A 22 7.43 3.65 17.64
N ASN A 23 7.20 3.16 16.42
CA ASN A 23 7.14 3.98 15.21
C ASN A 23 5.72 4.39 14.80
N ASN A 24 4.71 4.08 15.62
CA ASN A 24 3.30 4.36 15.35
C ASN A 24 2.79 3.79 14.00
N ILE A 25 3.31 2.63 13.60
CA ILE A 25 2.97 1.98 12.33
C ILE A 25 1.71 1.14 12.49
N ILE A 26 0.75 1.33 11.59
CA ILE A 26 -0.42 0.47 11.43
C ILE A 26 -0.38 -0.10 10.02
N ILE A 27 -0.38 -1.42 9.93
CA ILE A 27 -0.31 -2.15 8.65
C ILE A 27 -1.75 -2.40 8.17
N PRO A 28 -2.10 -2.01 6.93
CA PRO A 28 -3.40 -2.34 6.36
C PRO A 28 -3.53 -3.85 6.12
N THR A 29 -4.73 -4.37 6.29
CA THR A 29 -5.05 -5.73 5.83
C THR A 29 -5.15 -5.76 4.30
N ILE A 30 -4.99 -6.94 3.70
CA ILE A 30 -5.20 -7.13 2.26
C ILE A 30 -6.64 -6.74 1.86
N ALA A 31 -7.63 -7.06 2.69
CA ALA A 31 -9.02 -6.67 2.45
C ALA A 31 -9.19 -5.13 2.39
N GLN A 32 -8.53 -4.38 3.27
CA GLN A 32 -8.53 -2.92 3.25
C GLN A 32 -7.80 -2.33 2.04
N MET A 33 -6.71 -2.96 1.59
CA MET A 33 -6.02 -2.54 0.37
C MET A 33 -6.86 -2.79 -0.89
N GLN A 34 -7.63 -3.88 -0.91
CA GLN A 34 -8.55 -4.20 -2.00
C GLN A 34 -9.80 -3.31 -2.00
N ASN A 35 -10.35 -3.05 -0.82
CA ASN A 35 -11.53 -2.21 -0.63
C ASN A 35 -11.24 -1.09 0.38
N PRO A 36 -10.95 0.13 -0.10
CA PRO A 36 -10.69 1.28 0.77
C PRO A 36 -11.85 1.68 1.68
N ASP A 37 -13.09 1.24 1.41
CA ASP A 37 -14.23 1.51 2.27
C ASP A 37 -14.12 0.82 3.64
N LEU A 38 -13.38 -0.30 3.70
CA LEU A 38 -13.10 -1.03 4.94
C LEU A 38 -12.05 -0.35 5.84
N ILE A 39 -11.45 0.74 5.37
CA ILE A 39 -10.46 1.50 6.13
C ILE A 39 -11.19 2.28 7.24
N PRO A 40 -10.77 2.17 8.51
CA PRO A 40 -11.41 2.87 9.61
C PRO A 40 -11.39 4.40 9.43
N GLU A 41 -12.46 5.08 9.84
CA GLU A 41 -12.57 6.55 9.71
C GLU A 41 -11.42 7.30 10.40
N LYS A 42 -10.89 6.78 11.52
CA LYS A 42 -9.71 7.36 12.19
C LYS A 42 -8.47 7.40 11.28
N ILE A 43 -8.31 6.41 10.39
CA ILE A 43 -7.22 6.36 9.42
C ILE A 43 -7.51 7.33 8.26
N LYS A 44 -8.74 7.37 7.74
CA LYS A 44 -9.14 8.34 6.71
C LYS A 44 -8.95 9.79 7.18
N ALA A 45 -9.30 10.10 8.42
CA ALA A 45 -9.09 11.41 9.03
C ALA A 45 -7.60 11.78 9.21
N LYS A 46 -6.72 10.79 9.41
CA LYS A 46 -5.27 11.04 9.36
C LYS A 46 -4.83 11.31 7.92
N LEU A 47 -5.25 10.47 6.97
CA LEU A 47 -4.95 10.62 5.55
C LEU A 47 -5.36 11.99 5.00
N SER A 48 -6.50 12.54 5.43
CA SER A 48 -6.95 13.88 5.00
C SER A 48 -5.99 15.02 5.37
N ASN A 49 -5.07 14.78 6.31
CA ASN A 49 -4.04 15.74 6.72
C ASN A 49 -2.63 15.40 6.20
N THR A 50 -2.42 14.16 5.72
CA THR A 50 -1.12 13.65 5.24
C THR A 50 -0.95 13.87 3.73
N GLY A 51 0.21 14.39 3.35
CA GLY A 51 0.65 14.52 1.96
C GLY A 51 1.02 13.18 1.34
N LEU A 52 0.88 13.09 0.01
CA LEU A 52 1.22 11.87 -0.74
C LEU A 52 2.72 11.56 -0.73
N TRP A 53 3.55 12.59 -0.62
CA TRP A 53 5.02 12.48 -0.57
C TRP A 53 5.58 12.37 0.85
N ASP A 54 4.72 12.52 1.87
CA ASP A 54 5.15 12.46 3.26
C ASP A 54 5.55 11.02 3.63
N VAL A 55 6.67 10.88 4.34
CA VAL A 55 7.14 9.60 4.89
C VAL A 55 6.39 9.31 6.19
N ASP A 56 5.08 9.10 6.07
CA ASP A 56 4.18 8.77 7.17
C ASP A 56 3.65 7.33 6.98
N PRO A 57 3.73 6.45 8.01
CA PRO A 57 3.20 5.09 7.94
C PRO A 57 1.73 4.98 7.51
N VAL A 58 0.91 6.01 7.74
CA VAL A 58 -0.49 6.00 7.31
C VAL A 58 -0.64 5.90 5.78
N ASN A 59 0.37 6.34 5.02
CA ASN A 59 0.38 6.21 3.56
C ASN A 59 0.42 4.75 3.08
N LEU A 60 0.71 3.75 3.94
CA LEU A 60 0.55 2.33 3.58
C LEU A 60 -0.89 1.99 3.16
N PHE A 61 -1.89 2.73 3.66
CA PHE A 61 -3.29 2.57 3.26
C PHE A 61 -3.61 3.11 1.86
N ARG A 62 -2.69 3.89 1.26
CA ARG A 62 -2.81 4.47 -0.10
C ARG A 62 -2.06 3.64 -1.15
N ILE A 63 -1.71 2.39 -0.88
CA ILE A 63 -1.21 1.46 -1.91
C ILE A 63 -2.41 0.97 -2.76
N SER A 64 -3.00 1.88 -3.53
CA SER A 64 -4.24 1.65 -4.28
C SER A 64 -4.33 2.53 -5.53
N TRP A 65 -4.92 1.99 -6.59
CA TRP A 65 -5.21 2.73 -7.84
C TRP A 65 -6.36 3.73 -7.71
N HIS A 66 -7.13 3.61 -6.63
CA HIS A 66 -8.31 4.42 -6.34
C HIS A 66 -8.00 5.69 -5.55
N ASN A 67 -6.74 6.06 -5.34
CA ASN A 67 -6.43 7.31 -4.65
C ASN A 67 -7.01 8.51 -5.39
N GLU A 68 -7.59 9.45 -4.66
CA GLU A 68 -8.04 10.72 -5.25
C GLU A 68 -6.83 11.48 -5.83
N ALA A 69 -7.02 12.15 -6.97
CA ALA A 69 -5.97 12.91 -7.68
C ALA A 69 -5.58 14.22 -6.96
N LYS A 70 -5.18 14.14 -5.69
CA LYS A 70 -4.76 15.25 -4.83
C LYS A 70 -3.40 14.95 -4.20
N GLU A 71 -2.53 15.95 -4.16
CA GLU A 71 -1.20 15.83 -3.56
C GLU A 71 -1.23 15.81 -2.02
N LYS A 72 -2.26 16.41 -1.41
CA LYS A 72 -2.49 16.41 0.04
C LYS A 72 -3.95 16.16 0.36
N GLY A 73 -4.17 15.31 1.37
CA GLY A 73 -5.50 15.08 1.94
C GLY A 73 -6.48 14.28 1.07
N GLY A 74 -6.06 13.78 -0.10
CA GLY A 74 -6.89 12.95 -0.95
C GLY A 74 -7.27 11.63 -0.29
N LEU A 75 -8.53 11.22 -0.44
CA LEU A 75 -8.98 9.91 0.04
C LEU A 75 -9.00 8.93 -1.13
N PHE A 76 -10.17 8.37 -1.42
CA PHE A 76 -10.36 7.37 -2.46
C PHE A 76 -11.53 7.76 -3.36
N GLN A 77 -11.48 7.34 -4.60
CA GLN A 77 -12.49 7.58 -5.63
C GLN A 77 -12.96 6.26 -6.24
N ALA A 78 -14.22 6.23 -6.72
CA ALA A 78 -14.84 5.00 -7.20
C ALA A 78 -14.15 4.42 -8.45
N VAL A 79 -13.62 5.26 -9.32
CA VAL A 79 -12.97 4.85 -10.58
C VAL A 79 -11.47 5.15 -10.50
N PRO A 80 -10.58 4.21 -10.86
CA PRO A 80 -9.15 4.46 -10.87
C PRO A 80 -8.75 5.67 -11.72
N ASN A 81 -7.59 6.25 -11.42
CA ASN A 81 -7.01 7.25 -12.31
C ASN A 81 -6.48 6.58 -13.57
N TYR A 82 -7.00 6.97 -14.74
CA TYR A 82 -6.53 6.45 -16.02
C TYR A 82 -6.58 7.52 -17.13
N VAL A 83 -5.85 7.26 -18.19
CA VAL A 83 -5.96 7.97 -19.47
C VAL A 83 -6.33 6.94 -20.53
N GLU A 84 -7.30 7.28 -21.37
CA GLU A 84 -7.63 6.49 -22.55
C GLU A 84 -6.76 6.93 -23.72
N ILE A 85 -6.05 5.98 -24.34
CA ILE A 85 -5.20 6.25 -25.50
C ILE A 85 -6.07 6.01 -26.75
N PRO A 86 -6.42 7.08 -27.51
CA PRO A 86 -7.33 6.96 -28.63
C PRO A 86 -6.68 6.24 -29.80
N SER A 87 -7.48 5.57 -30.64
CA SER A 87 -7.03 4.91 -31.87
C SER A 87 -6.30 5.85 -32.84
N LYS A 88 -6.64 7.15 -32.85
CA LYS A 88 -5.91 8.17 -33.63
C LYS A 88 -4.45 8.33 -33.21
N LEU A 89 -4.13 8.03 -31.94
CA LEU A 89 -2.78 8.08 -31.40
C LEU A 89 -2.11 6.70 -31.44
N SER A 90 -2.83 5.62 -31.10
CA SER A 90 -2.26 4.28 -31.02
C SER A 90 -2.17 3.54 -32.36
N GLY A 91 -2.96 3.95 -33.36
CA GLY A 91 -3.04 3.29 -34.67
C GLY A 91 -3.79 1.95 -34.66
N VAL A 92 -4.36 1.53 -33.54
CA VAL A 92 -5.09 0.25 -33.40
C VAL A 92 -6.55 0.45 -33.01
N PRO A 93 -7.48 -0.43 -33.44
CA PRO A 93 -8.89 -0.35 -33.06
C PRO A 93 -9.15 -0.80 -31.61
N CYS A 94 -8.16 -1.43 -30.96
CA CYS A 94 -8.25 -1.86 -29.57
C CYS A 94 -8.35 -0.65 -28.62
N ARG A 95 -9.25 -0.73 -27.62
CA ARG A 95 -9.37 0.27 -26.55
C ARG A 95 -8.21 0.10 -25.56
N ILE A 96 -7.38 1.13 -25.43
CA ILE A 96 -6.20 1.10 -24.56
C ILE A 96 -6.40 2.06 -23.38
N ILE A 97 -6.29 1.53 -22.17
CA ILE A 97 -6.38 2.28 -20.91
C ILE A 97 -5.02 2.25 -20.21
N ALA A 98 -4.45 3.42 -19.97
CA ALA A 98 -3.21 3.58 -19.21
C ALA A 98 -3.52 4.04 -17.79
N MET A 99 -3.25 3.21 -16.79
CA MET A 99 -3.45 3.54 -15.38
C MET A 99 -2.39 4.54 -14.89
N SER A 100 -2.79 5.52 -14.09
CA SER A 100 -1.88 6.53 -13.53
C SER A 100 -1.30 6.10 -12.20
N GLY A 101 0.01 5.82 -12.18
CA GLY A 101 0.76 5.52 -10.95
C GLY A 101 1.17 6.78 -10.16
N LYS A 102 0.95 7.98 -10.70
CA LYS A 102 1.36 9.26 -10.08
C LYS A 102 0.79 9.44 -8.67
N TRP A 103 -0.43 8.97 -8.45
CA TRP A 103 -1.19 9.20 -7.22
C TRP A 103 -0.93 8.16 -6.13
N PHE A 104 0.14 7.37 -6.27
CA PHE A 104 0.63 6.50 -5.20
C PHE A 104 1.55 7.28 -4.24
N PRO A 105 1.65 6.86 -2.97
CA PRO A 105 2.65 7.37 -2.04
C PRO A 105 4.03 7.39 -2.67
N THR A 106 4.79 8.45 -2.42
CA THR A 106 6.15 8.66 -2.95
C THR A 106 6.27 8.52 -4.48
N GLY A 107 5.15 8.60 -5.22
CA GLY A 107 5.10 8.45 -6.68
C GLY A 107 5.39 7.03 -7.17
N CYS A 108 5.43 6.01 -6.30
CA CYS A 108 5.87 4.66 -6.66
C CYS A 108 4.74 3.62 -6.54
N HIS A 109 4.17 3.19 -7.66
CA HIS A 109 3.13 2.16 -7.69
C HIS A 109 3.65 0.73 -7.43
N LYS A 110 4.97 0.50 -7.47
CA LYS A 110 5.57 -0.82 -7.23
C LYS A 110 5.71 -1.17 -5.75
N VAL A 111 5.41 -0.22 -4.85
CA VAL A 111 5.42 -0.45 -3.39
C VAL A 111 4.52 -1.62 -2.99
N GLY A 112 3.38 -1.80 -3.63
CA GLY A 112 2.45 -2.88 -3.28
C GLY A 112 3.01 -4.29 -3.51
N ALA A 113 3.79 -4.50 -4.58
CA ALA A 113 4.41 -5.79 -4.84
C ALA A 113 5.49 -6.11 -3.80
N SER A 114 6.30 -5.11 -3.40
CA SER A 114 7.29 -5.27 -2.34
C SER A 114 6.64 -5.50 -0.98
N PHE A 115 5.64 -4.68 -0.64
CA PHE A 115 4.94 -4.74 0.64
C PHE A 115 4.17 -6.05 0.80
N GLY A 116 3.47 -6.52 -0.25
CA GLY A 116 2.72 -7.77 -0.23
C GLY A 116 3.58 -9.01 0.01
N CYS A 117 4.84 -9.00 -0.43
CA CYS A 117 5.80 -10.06 -0.14
C CYS A 117 6.36 -9.99 1.29
N LEU A 118 6.55 -8.79 1.83
CA LEU A 118 7.10 -8.58 3.17
C LEU A 118 6.06 -8.81 4.27
N ALA A 119 4.85 -8.28 4.10
CA ALA A 119 3.83 -8.21 5.15
C ALA A 119 3.51 -9.58 5.77
N PRO A 120 3.31 -10.69 5.03
CA PRO A 120 3.06 -12.00 5.62
C PRO A 120 4.21 -12.48 6.53
N ARG A 121 5.47 -12.26 6.12
CA ARG A 121 6.64 -12.67 6.91
C ARG A 121 6.83 -11.78 8.14
N LEU A 122 6.51 -10.49 8.01
CA LEU A 122 6.57 -9.52 9.11
C LEU A 122 5.52 -9.85 10.19
N VAL A 123 4.27 -10.09 9.80
CA VAL A 123 3.16 -10.35 10.75
C VAL A 123 3.17 -11.77 11.34
N THR A 124 3.95 -12.68 10.77
CA THR A 124 4.18 -14.02 11.33
C THR A 124 5.46 -14.08 12.17
N GLY A 125 6.28 -13.03 12.17
CA GLY A 125 7.58 -13.00 12.85
C GLY A 125 8.70 -13.77 12.13
N GLN A 126 8.44 -14.31 10.93
CA GLN A 126 9.46 -14.97 10.12
C GLN A 126 10.48 -14.01 9.52
N PHE A 127 10.10 -12.74 9.38
CA PHE A 127 11.02 -11.63 9.16
C PHE A 127 11.00 -10.76 10.40
N ASP A 128 12.11 -10.71 11.12
CA ASP A 128 12.31 -9.83 12.27
C ASP A 128 12.97 -8.51 11.83
N ALA A 129 12.25 -7.40 11.98
CA ALA A 129 12.66 -6.05 11.61
C ALA A 129 13.61 -5.38 12.62
N THR A 130 14.16 -6.12 13.57
CA THR A 130 15.25 -5.69 14.47
C THR A 130 16.54 -6.45 14.18
N TYR A 131 16.43 -7.64 13.58
CA TYR A 131 17.55 -8.50 13.24
C TYR A 131 17.94 -8.44 11.75
N HIS A 132 16.96 -8.48 10.83
CA HIS A 132 17.22 -8.59 9.39
C HIS A 132 17.54 -7.24 8.72
N HIS A 133 18.59 -6.56 9.20
CA HIS A 133 19.15 -5.35 8.61
C HIS A 133 20.53 -5.67 8.04
N ALA A 134 20.58 -5.99 6.75
CA ALA A 134 21.81 -6.31 6.01
C ALA A 134 22.50 -7.66 6.35
N VAL A 135 21.72 -8.65 6.81
CA VAL A 135 22.11 -10.07 6.88
C VAL A 135 21.82 -10.80 5.58
#